data_AF-A0A3D4BWJ1-F1
#
_entry.id   AF-A0A3D4BWJ1-F1
#
_cell.length_a   1.000
_cell.length_b   1.000
_cell.length_c   1.000
_cell.angle_alpha   90.00
_cell.angle_beta   90.00
_cell.angle_gamma   90.00
#
_symmetry.space_group_name_H-M   'P 1'
#
loop_
_entity.id
_entity.type
_entity.pdbx_description
1 polymer ?
#
loop_
_entity_poly.entity_id
_entity_poly.type
_entity_poly.pdbx_seq_one_letter_code
_entity_poly.pdbx_strand_id
1 'polypeptide(L)'
;MKLKTLSLLAGTLALTLTATPFAVQAQQNPSSPQPRQEWQKKGQFQKLNLTTEQKAKIKEIRNNTRAQIETVLTTEQKNQLKSKKDERKAQRQQGQGQEQRREGRGKKGDIFDSLNLTETQKNQIKQIKESSKQQIDAVLTPQQQEQMKQRREEMRSRRQQRNPQ
;
A
#
# COMPACT_ATOMS: atom_id res chain seq x y z
N MET A 1 39.38 -12.38 -27.24
CA MET A 1 38.12 -12.89 -26.64
C MET A 1 38.46 -14.07 -25.75
N LYS A 2 38.08 -14.04 -24.46
CA LYS A 2 38.33 -15.13 -23.51
C LYS A 2 37.09 -15.24 -22.61
N LEU A 3 36.27 -16.26 -22.85
CA LEU A 3 35.10 -16.59 -22.04
C LEU A 3 35.52 -17.58 -20.95
N LYS A 4 35.14 -17.31 -19.69
CA LYS A 4 35.38 -18.19 -18.54
C LYS A 4 34.04 -18.72 -18.02
N THR A 5 33.90 -20.04 -18.21
CA THR A 5 33.06 -21.07 -17.61
C THR A 5 31.98 -20.70 -16.58
N LEU A 6 30.74 -21.09 -16.92
CA LEU A 6 29.56 -21.24 -16.05
C LEU A 6 29.75 -22.41 -15.08
N SER A 7 29.51 -22.17 -13.79
CA SER A 7 29.42 -23.22 -12.76
C SER A 7 27.96 -23.56 -12.51
N LEU A 8 27.55 -24.77 -12.87
CA LEU A 8 26.22 -25.35 -12.61
C LEU A 8 26.24 -26.00 -11.22
N LEU A 9 25.51 -25.43 -10.27
CA LEU A 9 25.30 -26.04 -8.95
C LEU A 9 24.07 -26.94 -9.03
N ALA A 10 24.32 -28.25 -9.04
CA ALA A 10 23.32 -29.29 -8.82
C ALA A 10 22.91 -29.28 -7.35
N GLY A 11 21.61 -29.12 -7.08
CA GLY A 11 21.02 -29.26 -5.76
C GLY A 11 19.92 -30.31 -5.79
N THR A 12 20.23 -31.51 -5.29
CA THR A 12 19.27 -32.59 -5.06
C THR A 12 18.42 -32.30 -3.82
N LEU A 13 17.10 -32.28 -3.95
CA LEU A 13 16.19 -32.35 -2.80
C LEU A 13 15.51 -33.73 -2.80
N ALA A 14 15.84 -34.53 -1.79
CA ALA A 14 15.17 -35.79 -1.51
C ALA A 14 13.75 -35.50 -0.95
N LEU A 15 12.72 -35.98 -1.65
CA LEU A 15 11.35 -36.04 -1.17
C LEU A 15 11.18 -37.25 -0.26
N THR A 16 10.84 -37.02 1.01
CA THR A 16 10.23 -38.04 1.86
C THR A 16 8.82 -37.57 2.24
N LEU A 17 7.81 -38.25 1.67
CA LEU A 17 6.40 -38.07 2.02
C LEU A 17 5.99 -39.24 2.91
N THR A 18 5.76 -39.00 4.20
CA THR A 18 5.07 -39.95 5.07
C THR A 18 3.60 -39.55 5.13
N ALA A 19 2.74 -40.36 4.54
CA ALA A 19 1.28 -40.19 4.59
C ALA A 19 0.72 -41.03 5.74
N THR A 20 0.10 -40.38 6.73
CA THR A 20 -0.75 -41.03 7.74
C THR A 20 -2.22 -40.79 7.41
N PRO A 21 -3.10 -41.81 7.52
CA PRO A 21 -4.50 -41.66 7.16
C PRO A 21 -5.33 -41.00 8.27
N PHE A 22 -6.41 -40.38 7.80
CA PHE A 22 -7.39 -39.57 8.51
C PHE A 22 -8.21 -40.36 9.53
N ALA A 23 -8.47 -39.75 10.69
CA ALA A 23 -9.65 -40.01 11.49
C ALA A 23 -10.49 -38.71 11.56
N VAL A 24 -11.66 -38.72 10.93
CA VAL A 24 -12.65 -37.63 11.01
C VAL A 24 -13.58 -37.94 12.18
N GLN A 25 -13.43 -37.21 13.28
CA GLN A 25 -14.42 -37.15 14.35
C GLN A 25 -15.25 -35.89 14.14
N ALA A 26 -16.50 -36.05 13.71
CA ALA A 26 -17.49 -34.99 13.64
C ALA A 26 -18.15 -34.84 15.03
N GLN A 27 -17.75 -33.83 15.80
CA GLN A 27 -18.38 -33.50 17.08
C GLN A 27 -18.84 -32.04 17.13
N GLN A 28 -20.15 -31.91 16.94
CA GLN A 28 -21.13 -30.93 17.39
C GLN A 28 -20.64 -29.59 17.97
N ASN A 29 -21.12 -28.52 17.34
CA ASN A 29 -21.05 -27.12 17.74
C ASN A 29 -21.62 -26.86 19.15
N PRO A 30 -20.88 -26.14 19.99
CA PRO A 30 -21.42 -25.01 20.72
C PRO A 30 -20.91 -23.72 20.06
N SER A 31 -21.84 -22.84 19.72
CA SER A 31 -21.60 -21.52 19.12
C SER A 31 -20.46 -20.77 19.82
N SER A 32 -19.28 -20.83 19.23
CA SER A 32 -18.15 -20.01 19.64
C SER A 32 -18.42 -18.57 19.20
N PRO A 33 -18.20 -17.55 20.04
CA PRO A 33 -18.22 -16.18 19.57
C PRO A 33 -17.19 -16.07 18.47
N GLN A 34 -17.65 -15.77 17.23
CA GLN A 34 -16.76 -15.59 16.10
C GLN A 34 -15.63 -14.65 16.53
N PRO A 35 -14.34 -15.04 16.37
CA PRO A 35 -13.27 -14.08 16.55
C PRO A 35 -13.58 -12.98 15.53
N ARG A 36 -14.06 -11.83 16.04
CA ARG A 36 -14.34 -10.64 15.26
C ARG A 36 -13.05 -10.41 14.49
N GLN A 37 -13.06 -10.77 13.20
CA GLN A 37 -11.86 -10.80 12.37
C GLN A 37 -11.10 -9.54 12.69
N GLU A 38 -9.90 -9.71 13.21
CA GLU A 38 -9.04 -8.62 13.55
C GLU A 38 -8.63 -8.00 12.22
N TRP A 39 -9.52 -7.17 11.66
CA TRP A 39 -9.24 -6.27 10.56
C TRP A 39 -8.34 -5.18 11.13
N GLN A 40 -7.19 -5.57 11.68
CA GLN A 40 -6.03 -4.70 11.78
C GLN A 40 -5.91 -4.14 10.37
N LYS A 41 -6.14 -2.83 10.26
CA LYS A 41 -6.02 -2.04 9.04
C LYS A 41 -4.54 -2.02 8.61
N LYS A 42 -3.95 -3.19 8.37
CA LYS A 42 -2.65 -3.32 7.76
C LYS A 42 -2.81 -2.78 6.35
N GLY A 43 -2.05 -1.73 6.03
CA GLY A 43 -2.13 -1.04 4.74
C GLY A 43 -1.99 -2.04 3.59
N GLN A 44 -2.52 -1.71 2.39
CA GLN A 44 -2.55 -2.65 1.26
C GLN A 44 -1.17 -3.29 0.99
N PHE A 45 -0.09 -2.54 1.20
CA PHE A 45 1.31 -2.97 1.06
C PHE A 45 1.84 -3.89 2.17
N GLN A 46 1.26 -3.86 3.38
CA GLN A 46 1.74 -4.69 4.49
C GLN A 46 1.35 -6.16 4.32
N LYS A 47 0.39 -6.47 3.45
CA LYS A 47 -0.01 -7.84 3.11
C LYS A 47 0.80 -8.44 1.95
N LEU A 48 1.72 -7.67 1.35
CA LEU A 48 2.56 -8.13 0.23
C LEU A 48 3.89 -8.77 0.70
N ASN A 49 4.11 -8.86 2.02
CA ASN A 49 5.36 -9.37 2.60
C ASN A 49 6.62 -8.72 1.98
N LEU A 50 6.58 -7.39 1.81
CA LEU A 50 7.71 -6.65 1.22
C LEU A 50 9.00 -6.87 2.01
N THR A 51 10.09 -7.11 1.30
CA THR A 51 11.44 -7.21 1.89
C THR A 51 11.87 -5.85 2.46
N THR A 52 12.87 -5.86 3.34
CA THR A 52 13.45 -4.63 3.89
C THR A 52 13.98 -3.72 2.79
N GLU A 53 14.63 -4.29 1.78
CA GLU A 53 15.16 -3.56 0.62
C GLU A 53 14.04 -2.95 -0.24
N GLN A 54 12.97 -3.71 -0.51
CA GLN A 54 11.81 -3.19 -1.24
C GLN A 54 11.18 -2.02 -0.49
N LYS A 55 11.03 -2.12 0.84
CA LYS A 55 10.51 -1.03 1.68
C LYS A 55 11.42 0.21 1.62
N ALA A 56 12.74 0.03 1.63
CA ALA A 56 13.70 1.12 1.51
C ALA A 56 13.57 1.83 0.16
N LYS A 57 13.59 1.08 -0.95
CA LYS A 57 13.43 1.62 -2.31
C LYS A 57 12.10 2.36 -2.48
N ILE A 58 11.00 1.79 -2.00
CA ILE A 58 9.68 2.45 -2.05
C ILE A 58 9.66 3.73 -1.22
N LYS A 59 10.34 3.77 -0.07
CA LYS A 59 10.46 4.99 0.76
C LYS A 59 11.24 6.06 0.02
N GLU A 60 12.35 5.70 -0.62
CA GLU A 60 13.16 6.59 -1.44
C GLU A 60 12.36 7.18 -2.60
N ILE A 61 11.69 6.33 -3.40
CA ILE A 61 10.83 6.77 -4.51
C ILE A 61 9.78 7.77 -4.00
N ARG A 62 9.12 7.49 -2.87
CA ARG A 62 8.13 8.39 -2.29
C ARG A 62 8.73 9.71 -1.81
N ASN A 63 9.95 9.73 -1.30
CA ASN A 63 10.62 10.96 -0.91
C ASN A 63 10.97 11.80 -2.14
N ASN A 64 11.54 11.18 -3.17
CA ASN A 64 11.87 11.86 -4.43
C ASN A 64 10.61 12.41 -5.12
N THR A 65 9.53 11.63 -5.13
CA THR A 65 8.22 12.06 -5.65
C THR A 65 7.70 13.30 -4.91
N ARG A 66 7.85 13.34 -3.58
CA ARG A 66 7.42 14.52 -2.80
C ARG A 66 8.26 15.75 -3.14
N ALA A 67 9.57 15.60 -3.27
CA ALA A 67 10.44 16.69 -3.66
C ALA A 67 10.06 17.24 -5.05
N GLN A 68 9.81 16.37 -6.03
CA GLN A 68 9.33 16.76 -7.37
C GLN A 68 7.96 17.46 -7.34
N ILE A 69 7.04 17.00 -6.48
CA ILE A 69 5.76 17.70 -6.32
C ILE A 69 5.98 19.09 -5.71
N GLU A 70 6.86 19.20 -4.71
CA GLU A 70 7.16 20.49 -4.09
C GLU A 70 7.77 21.48 -5.09
N THR A 71 8.52 21.05 -6.11
CA THR A 71 9.02 21.97 -7.16
C THR A 71 7.92 22.53 -8.07
N VAL A 72 6.74 21.90 -8.13
CA VAL A 72 5.59 22.39 -8.91
C VAL A 72 4.81 23.48 -8.15
N LEU A 73 4.97 23.55 -6.83
CA LEU A 73 4.22 24.46 -5.96
C LEU A 73 4.89 25.84 -5.86
N THR A 74 4.08 26.88 -5.72
CA THR A 74 4.56 28.22 -5.35
C THR A 74 5.06 28.25 -3.91
N THR A 75 5.84 29.28 -3.55
CA THR A 75 6.31 29.49 -2.18
C THR A 75 5.14 29.55 -1.18
N GLU A 76 4.07 30.25 -1.54
CA GLU A 76 2.87 30.36 -0.71
C GLU A 76 2.18 29.00 -0.52
N GLN A 77 2.01 28.23 -1.59
CA GLN A 77 1.43 26.88 -1.52
C GLN A 77 2.31 25.93 -0.68
N LYS A 78 3.64 26.05 -0.75
CA LYS A 78 4.56 25.27 0.11
C LYS A 78 4.38 25.60 1.58
N ASN A 79 4.25 26.88 1.92
CA ASN A 79 4.01 27.32 3.30
C ASN A 79 2.68 26.80 3.84
N GLN A 80 1.61 26.89 3.06
CA GLN A 80 0.30 26.34 3.40
C GLN A 80 0.35 24.81 3.59
N LEU A 81 1.04 24.11 2.68
CA LEU A 81 1.24 22.67 2.78
C LEU A 81 1.99 22.29 4.06
N LYS A 82 3.05 23.03 4.42
CA LYS A 82 3.82 22.82 5.65
C LYS A 82 2.95 23.03 6.89
N SER A 83 2.23 24.15 6.96
CA SER A 83 1.32 24.45 8.07
C SER A 83 0.30 23.34 8.29
N LYS A 84 -0.38 22.87 7.22
CA LYS A 84 -1.34 21.75 7.32
C LYS A 84 -0.70 20.42 7.69
N LYS A 85 0.55 20.16 7.27
CA LYS A 85 1.30 18.96 7.68
C LYS A 85 1.59 19.02 9.19
N ASP A 86 1.98 20.18 9.71
CA ASP A 86 2.30 20.40 11.12
C ASP A 86 1.05 20.32 12.00
N GLU A 87 -0.06 20.93 11.58
CA GLU A 87 -1.36 20.83 12.24
C GLU A 87 -1.80 19.35 12.35
N ARG A 88 -1.74 18.61 11.23
CA ARG A 88 -2.06 17.18 11.22
C ARG A 88 -1.11 16.36 12.11
N LYS A 89 0.15 16.77 12.25
CA LYS A 89 1.12 16.12 13.15
C LYS A 89 0.72 16.37 14.61
N ALA A 90 0.39 17.60 14.98
CA ALA A 90 -0.06 17.98 16.31
C ALA A 90 -1.36 17.24 16.70
N GLN A 91 -2.37 17.22 15.83
CA GLN A 91 -3.62 16.46 16.06
C GLN A 91 -3.39 14.97 16.31
N ARG A 92 -2.39 14.37 15.65
CA ARG A 92 -2.03 12.96 15.87
C ARG A 92 -1.35 12.72 17.22
N GLN A 93 -0.57 13.68 17.71
CA GLN A 93 0.09 13.61 19.01
C GLN A 93 -0.90 13.79 20.17
N GLN A 94 -1.94 14.60 19.96
CA GLN A 94 -2.99 14.87 20.96
C GLN A 94 -4.06 13.77 21.06
N GLY A 95 -3.89 12.61 20.42
CA GLY A 95 -4.86 11.50 20.48
C GLY A 95 -6.19 11.73 19.73
N GLN A 96 -6.51 12.97 19.37
CA GLN A 96 -7.73 13.38 18.62
C GLN A 96 -7.84 12.74 17.22
N GLY A 97 -6.76 12.13 16.72
CA GLY A 97 -6.75 11.44 15.43
C GLY A 97 -7.53 10.11 15.38
N GLN A 98 -8.06 9.58 16.49
CA GLN A 98 -8.86 8.33 16.49
C GLN A 98 -10.36 8.55 16.23
N GLU A 99 -10.95 9.62 16.79
CA GLU A 99 -12.37 9.97 16.61
C GLU A 99 -12.68 10.33 15.15
N GLN A 100 -11.90 11.26 14.58
CA GLN A 100 -12.01 11.70 13.18
C GLN A 100 -11.63 10.60 12.15
N ARG A 101 -10.99 9.51 12.59
CA ARG A 101 -10.66 8.34 11.75
C ARG A 101 -11.87 7.42 11.50
N ARG A 102 -12.92 7.49 12.33
CA ARG A 102 -14.14 6.70 12.15
C ARG A 102 -15.13 7.39 11.21
N GLU A 103 -15.33 8.70 11.32
CA GLU A 103 -16.23 9.46 10.43
C GLU A 103 -15.59 9.92 9.10
N GLY A 104 -14.28 10.16 9.09
CA GLY A 104 -13.60 10.83 7.97
C GLY A 104 -13.10 9.93 6.84
N ARG A 105 -13.59 8.70 6.68
CA ARG A 105 -13.10 7.79 5.61
C ARG A 105 -13.55 8.23 4.20
N GLY A 106 -14.46 9.20 4.10
CA GLY A 106 -14.96 9.77 2.84
C GLY A 106 -14.63 11.25 2.59
N LYS A 107 -14.10 12.00 3.58
CA LYS A 107 -13.86 13.46 3.47
C LYS A 107 -12.40 13.88 3.70
N LYS A 108 -11.44 12.95 3.64
CA LYS A 108 -10.02 13.34 3.58
C LYS A 108 -9.70 13.75 2.16
N GLY A 109 -10.02 15.00 1.81
CA GLY A 109 -9.41 15.65 0.65
C GLY A 109 -7.91 15.46 0.74
N ASP A 110 -7.27 15.22 -0.40
CA ASP A 110 -5.83 15.26 -0.48
C ASP A 110 -5.38 16.59 0.14
N ILE A 111 -4.30 16.62 0.93
CA ILE A 111 -3.84 17.89 1.53
C ILE A 111 -3.59 18.95 0.42
N PHE A 112 -3.29 18.44 -0.78
CA PHE A 112 -3.16 19.15 -2.04
C PHE A 112 -4.46 19.79 -2.56
N ASP A 113 -5.64 19.22 -2.27
CA ASP A 113 -6.93 19.78 -2.71
C ASP A 113 -7.18 21.18 -2.12
N SER A 114 -6.52 21.47 -0.99
CA SER A 114 -6.66 22.73 -0.28
C SER A 114 -5.60 23.79 -0.62
N LEU A 115 -4.75 23.53 -1.61
CA LEU A 115 -3.68 24.44 -2.04
C LEU A 115 -4.07 25.30 -3.24
N ASN A 116 -5.35 25.28 -3.66
CA ASN A 116 -5.86 26.02 -4.82
C ASN A 116 -4.96 25.83 -6.07
N LEU A 117 -4.61 24.58 -6.36
CA LEU A 117 -3.71 24.25 -7.46
C LEU A 117 -4.33 24.63 -8.81
N THR A 118 -3.52 25.18 -9.72
CA THR A 118 -3.94 25.42 -11.10
C THR A 118 -4.10 24.09 -11.85
N GLU A 119 -4.86 24.07 -12.95
CA GLU A 119 -5.00 22.86 -13.77
C GLU A 119 -3.65 22.34 -14.30
N THR A 120 -2.75 23.25 -14.70
CA THR A 120 -1.38 22.88 -15.10
C THR A 120 -0.62 22.19 -13.96
N GLN A 121 -0.67 22.74 -12.75
CA GLN A 121 -0.03 22.12 -11.58
C GLN A 121 -0.65 20.75 -11.26
N LYS A 122 -1.98 20.61 -11.32
CA LYS A 122 -2.67 19.33 -11.11
C LYS A 122 -2.21 18.28 -12.13
N ASN A 123 -2.10 18.65 -13.40
CA ASN A 123 -1.63 17.75 -14.46
C ASN A 123 -0.18 17.32 -14.26
N GLN A 124 0.72 18.24 -13.92
CA GLN A 124 2.12 17.91 -13.60
C GLN A 124 2.23 16.97 -12.40
N ILE A 125 1.49 17.26 -11.33
CA ILE A 125 1.47 16.40 -10.13
C ILE A 125 0.91 15.01 -10.46
N LYS A 126 -0.12 14.92 -11.33
CA LYS A 126 -0.67 13.65 -11.79
C LYS A 126 0.38 12.83 -12.53
N GLN A 127 1.12 13.44 -13.47
CA GLN A 127 2.20 12.78 -14.21
C GLN A 127 3.32 12.29 -13.27
N ILE A 128 3.73 13.12 -12.30
CA ILE A 128 4.71 12.74 -11.28
C ILE A 128 4.22 11.53 -10.46
N LYS A 129 2.95 11.54 -10.03
CA LYS A 129 2.34 10.43 -9.27
C LYS A 129 2.24 9.15 -10.12
N GLU A 130 1.94 9.26 -11.42
CA GLU A 130 1.88 8.12 -12.34
C GLU A 130 3.26 7.49 -12.56
N SER A 131 4.28 8.31 -12.80
CA SER A 131 5.68 7.85 -12.92
C SER A 131 6.16 7.17 -11.63
N SER A 132 5.89 7.79 -10.48
CA SER A 132 6.19 7.21 -9.16
C SER A 132 5.53 5.84 -8.95
N LYS A 133 4.28 5.68 -9.41
CA LYS A 133 3.56 4.41 -9.32
C LYS A 133 4.24 3.34 -10.19
N GLN A 134 4.65 3.67 -11.41
CA GLN A 134 5.38 2.73 -12.28
C GLN A 134 6.72 2.30 -11.65
N GLN A 135 7.46 3.25 -11.07
CA GLN A 135 8.71 2.94 -10.35
C GLN A 135 8.48 2.01 -9.16
N ILE A 136 7.41 2.24 -8.38
CA ILE A 136 7.05 1.37 -7.26
C ILE A 136 6.65 -0.02 -7.76
N ASP A 137 5.85 -0.10 -8.82
CA ASP A 137 5.41 -1.38 -9.39
C ASP A 137 6.63 -2.20 -9.87
N ALA A 138 7.65 -1.55 -10.44
CA ALA A 138 8.91 -2.20 -10.84
C ALA A 138 9.78 -2.73 -9.67
N VAL A 139 9.55 -2.27 -8.44
CA VAL A 139 10.24 -2.81 -7.23
C VAL A 139 9.58 -4.11 -6.75
N LEU A 140 8.34 -4.38 -7.15
CA LEU A 140 7.57 -5.54 -6.73
C LEU A 140 7.87 -6.76 -7.60
N THR A 141 7.75 -7.96 -7.02
CA THR A 141 7.79 -9.20 -7.79
C THR A 141 6.51 -9.36 -8.62
N PRO A 142 6.52 -10.16 -9.71
CA PRO A 142 5.31 -10.44 -10.49
C PRO A 142 4.15 -10.97 -9.62
N GLN A 143 4.45 -11.84 -8.66
CA GLN A 143 3.45 -12.35 -7.72
C GLN A 143 2.86 -11.25 -6.82
N GLN A 144 3.69 -10.34 -6.31
CA GLN A 144 3.23 -9.19 -5.50
C GLN A 144 2.38 -8.21 -6.33
N GLN A 145 2.74 -8.00 -7.60
CA GLN A 145 1.95 -7.18 -8.52
C GLN A 145 0.57 -7.79 -8.77
N GLU A 146 0.50 -9.11 -9.00
CA GLU A 146 -0.76 -9.82 -9.21
C GLU A 146 -1.67 -9.74 -7.97
N GLN A 147 -1.10 -9.94 -6.78
CA GLN A 147 -1.82 -9.77 -5.52
C GLN A 147 -2.37 -8.35 -5.33
N MET A 148 -1.65 -7.34 -5.83
CA MET A 148 -2.12 -5.94 -5.82
C MET A 148 -3.27 -5.71 -6.80
N LYS A 149 -3.25 -6.33 -7.99
CA LYS A 149 -4.33 -6.23 -8.99
C LYS A 149 -5.60 -6.87 -8.47
N GLN A 150 -5.53 -8.12 -8.01
CA GLN A 150 -6.68 -8.84 -7.44
C GLN A 150 -7.35 -8.05 -6.32
N ARG A 151 -6.56 -7.52 -5.38
CA ARG A 151 -7.08 -6.67 -4.30
C ARG A 151 -7.77 -5.41 -4.82
N ARG A 152 -7.20 -4.76 -5.86
CA ARG A 152 -7.79 -3.56 -6.45
C ARG A 152 -9.15 -3.87 -7.05
N GLU A 153 -9.28 -5.01 -7.71
CA GLU A 153 -10.54 -5.50 -8.26
C GLU A 153 -11.55 -5.82 -7.16
N GLU A 154 -11.16 -6.57 -6.13
CA GLU A 154 -12.03 -6.84 -4.97
C GLU A 154 -12.55 -5.55 -4.34
N MET A 155 -11.69 -4.54 -4.17
CA MET A 155 -12.05 -3.24 -3.62
C MET A 155 -13.04 -2.50 -4.55
N ARG A 156 -12.87 -2.62 -5.86
CA ARG A 156 -13.79 -2.04 -6.85
C ARG A 156 -15.15 -2.72 -6.80
N SER A 157 -15.19 -4.05 -6.79
CA SER A 157 -16.43 -4.84 -6.70
C SER A 157 -17.17 -4.55 -5.40
N ARG A 158 -16.48 -4.50 -4.26
CA ARG A 158 -17.07 -4.10 -2.97
C ARG A 158 -17.67 -2.69 -3.00
N ARG A 159 -17.06 -1.75 -3.73
CA ARG A 159 -17.60 -0.39 -3.87
C ARG A 159 -18.87 -0.38 -4.70
N GLN A 160 -18.93 -1.18 -5.77
CA GLN A 160 -20.12 -1.32 -6.62
C GLN A 160 -21.29 -1.96 -5.85
N GLN A 161 -21.02 -3.01 -5.08
CA GLN A 161 -22.04 -3.68 -4.24
C GLN A 161 -22.60 -2.76 -3.13
N ARG A 162 -21.80 -1.83 -2.63
CA ARG A 162 -22.23 -0.88 -1.58
C ARG A 162 -22.98 0.33 -2.11
N ASN A 163 -23.04 0.51 -3.42
CA ASN A 163 -23.72 1.62 -4.05
C ASN A 163 -24.53 1.09 -5.25
N PRO A 164 -25.53 0.20 -5.01
CA PRO A 164 -26.46 -0.19 -6.06
C PRO A 164 -27.13 1.09 -6.57
N GLN A 165 -27.14 1.26 -7.89
CA GLN A 165 -27.85 2.36 -8.52
C GLN A 165 -29.36 2.19 -8.36
#